data_AF-A0A3Q9Y172-F1
#
_entry.id   AF-A0A3Q9Y172-F1
#
_cell.length_a   1.000
_cell.length_b   1.000
_cell.length_c   1.000
_cell.angle_alpha   90.00
_cell.angle_beta   90.00
_cell.angle_gamma   90.00
#
_symmetry.space_group_name_H-M   'P 1'
#
loop_
_entity.id
_entity.type
_entity.pdbx_description
1 polymer ?
#
loop_
_entity_poly.entity_id
_entity_poly.type
_entity_poly.pdbx_seq_one_letter_code
_entity_poly.pdbx_strand_id
1 'polypeptide(L)' 'MSELQNLYLSQNQLASLPAEIGQLSDLQTLELTENPLKDIAEKIRQRFQL' A
#
# COMPACT_ATOMS: atom_id res chain seq x y z
N MET A 1 -21.31 -2.50 -0.13
CA MET A 1 -19.90 -2.83 0.13
C MET A 1 -19.10 -1.59 -0.19
N SER A 2 -18.40 -1.00 0.78
CA SER A 2 -17.52 0.14 0.49
C SER A 2 -16.21 -0.40 -0.05
N GLU A 3 -16.00 -0.15 -1.34
CA GLU A 3 -14.77 -0.45 -2.06
C GLU A 3 -13.74 0.64 -1.70
N LEU A 4 -12.62 0.24 -1.08
CA LEU A 4 -11.60 1.21 -0.65
C LEU A 4 -10.77 1.66 -1.86
N GLN A 5 -11.03 2.88 -2.33
CA GLN A 5 -10.37 3.43 -3.51
C GLN A 5 -9.06 4.16 -3.21
N ASN A 6 -8.96 4.76 -2.03
CA ASN A 6 -7.78 5.55 -1.63
C ASN A 6 -7.34 5.14 -0.22
N LEU A 7 -6.04 4.87 -0.08
CA LEU A 7 -5.41 4.54 1.19
C LEU A 7 -4.20 5.46 1.41
N TYR A 8 -4.31 6.36 2.38
CA TYR A 8 -3.26 7.28 2.76
C TYR A 8 -2.63 6.83 4.07
N LEU A 9 -1.35 6.45 4.02
CA LEU A 9 -0.57 5.98 5.16
C LEU A 9 0.71 6.81 5.32
N SER A 10 0.78 8.00 4.74
CA SER A 10 1.95 8.88 4.86
C SER A 10 2.30 9.20 6.31
N GLN A 11 3.59 9.42 6.56
CA GLN A 11 4.14 9.82 7.87
C GLN A 11 3.85 8.83 9.00
N ASN A 12 3.89 7.53 8.70
CA ASN A 12 3.77 6.48 9.69
C ASN A 12 5.10 5.77 9.92
N GLN A 13 5.11 4.84 10.88
CA GLN A 13 6.27 4.00 11.21
C GLN A 13 6.13 2.60 10.61
N LEU A 14 5.50 2.48 9.44
CA LEU A 14 5.31 1.19 8.79
C LEU A 14 6.66 0.66 8.28
N ALA A 15 7.11 -0.44 8.88
CA ALA A 15 8.31 -1.15 8.44
C ALA A 15 8.02 -2.10 7.27
N SER A 16 6.77 -2.55 7.13
CA SER A 16 6.33 -3.46 6.08
C SER A 16 4.90 -3.20 5.62
N LEU A 17 4.55 -3.75 4.45
CA LEU A 17 3.19 -3.74 3.91
C LEU A 17 2.68 -5.16 3.63
N PRO A 18 1.51 -5.53 4.17
CA PRO A 18 0.94 -6.86 4.00
C PRO A 18 0.39 -7.06 2.58
N ALA A 19 0.57 -8.25 2.00
CA ALA A 19 0.23 -8.56 0.61
C ALA A 19 -1.27 -8.41 0.28
N GLU A 20 -2.12 -8.43 1.31
CA GLU A 20 -3.56 -8.19 1.29
C GLU A 20 -3.91 -6.82 0.70
N ILE A 21 -3.06 -5.79 0.88
CA ILE A 21 -3.24 -4.47 0.25
C ILE A 21 -3.28 -4.61 -1.28
N GLY A 22 -2.46 -5.50 -1.84
CA GLY A 22 -2.42 -5.81 -3.26
C GLY A 22 -3.67 -6.53 -3.78
N GLN A 23 -4.54 -7.03 -2.90
CA GLN A 23 -5.80 -7.72 -3.24
C GLN A 23 -7.02 -6.79 -3.23
N LEU A 24 -6.88 -5.54 -2.75
CA LEU A 24 -7.97 -4.55 -2.76
C LEU A 24 -8.26 -4.13 -4.19
N SER A 25 -9.20 -4.79 -4.87
CA SER A 25 -9.45 -4.63 -6.32
C SER A 25 -9.67 -3.18 -6.75
N ASP A 26 -10.39 -2.41 -5.93
CA ASP A 26 -10.76 -1.03 -6.25
C ASP A 26 -9.76 0.01 -5.75
N LEU A 27 -8.68 -0.39 -5.09
CA LEU A 27 -7.64 0.53 -4.61
C LEU A 27 -6.88 1.14 -5.79
N GLN A 28 -7.06 2.45 -5.98
CA GLN A 28 -6.44 3.23 -7.05
C GLN A 28 -5.23 4.00 -6.51
N THR A 29 -5.32 4.53 -5.30
CA THR A 29 -4.28 5.36 -4.69
C THR A 29 -3.74 4.72 -3.41
N LEU A 30 -2.42 4.55 -3.35
CA LEU A 30 -1.70 4.11 -2.16
C LEU A 30 -0.56 5.10 -1.88
N GLU A 31 -0.71 5.89 -0.82
CA GLU A 31 0.28 6.89 -0.41
C GLU A 31 1.06 6.38 0.82
N LEU A 32 2.38 6.31 0.69
CA LEU A 32 3.29 5.68 1.65
C LEU A 32 4.49 6.55 2.02
N THR A 33 4.53 7.79 1.51
CA THR A 33 5.61 8.74 1.79
C THR A 33 5.91 8.84 3.29
N GLU A 34 7.19 9.03 3.60
CA GLU A 34 7.69 9.15 4.98
C GLU A 34 7.40 7.93 5.87
N ASN A 35 7.40 6.71 5.30
CA ASN A 35 7.48 5.46 6.07
C ASN A 35 8.85 4.78 5.92
N PRO A 36 9.41 4.17 6.97
CA PRO A 36 10.65 3.41 6.90
C PRO A 36 10.43 2.00 6.31
N LEU A 37 9.72 1.90 5.18
CA LEU A 37 9.37 0.63 4.54
C LEU A 37 10.62 -0.10 4.06
N LYS A 38 10.85 -1.29 4.61
CA LYS A 38 11.95 -2.18 4.21
C LYS A 38 11.44 -3.43 3.49
N ASP A 39 10.25 -3.89 3.87
CA ASP A 39 9.66 -5.11 3.34
C ASP A 39 8.29 -4.83 2.72
N ILE A 40 8.27 -4.73 1.40
CA ILE A 40 7.05 -4.50 0.62
C ILE A 40 6.84 -5.74 -0.25
N ALA A 41 5.67 -6.35 -0.11
CA ALA A 41 5.31 -7.51 -0.91
C ALA A 41 5.39 -7.21 -2.42
N GLU A 42 5.94 -8.14 -3.18
CA GLU A 42 6.19 -7.99 -4.63
C GLU A 42 4.90 -7.64 -5.42
N LYS A 43 3.76 -8.19 -5.01
CA LYS A 43 2.46 -7.87 -5.62
C LYS A 43 2.08 -6.39 -5.49
N ILE A 44 2.47 -5.74 -4.40
CA ILE A 44 2.23 -4.31 -4.17
C ILE A 44 3.23 -3.49 -5.00
N ARG A 45 4.51 -3.89 -5.00
CA ARG A 45 5.55 -3.27 -5.83
C ARG A 45 5.16 -3.26 -7.31
N GLN A 46 4.74 -4.40 -7.84
CA GLN A 46 4.33 -4.52 -9.24
C GLN A 46 3.07 -3.73 -9.55
N ARG A 47 2.08 -3.75 -8.65
CA ARG A 47 0.80 -3.07 -8.87
C ARG A 47 0.93 -1.55 -8.85
N PHE A 48 1.66 -1.01 -7.88
CA PHE A 48 1.79 0.42 -7.63
C PHE A 48 3.12 1.01 -8.13
N GLN A 49 3.96 0.20 -8.77
CA GLN A 49 5.25 0.59 -9.36
C GLN A 49 6.20 1.25 -8.32
N LEU A 50 6.29 0.64 -7.12
CA LEU A 50 7.09 1.10 -5.97
C LEU A 50 8.51 0.51 -5.93
#